data_AF-A0A8X6TSN2-F1
#
_entry.id   AF-A0A8X6TSN2-F1
#
_cell.length_a   1.000
_cell.length_b   1.000
_cell.length_c   1.000
_cell.angle_alpha   90.00
_cell.angle_beta   90.00
_cell.angle_gamma   90.00
#
_symmetry.space_group_name_H-M   'P 1'
#
loop_
_entity.id
_entity.type
_entity.pdbx_description
1 polymer ?
#
loop_
_entity_poly.entity_id
_entity_poly.type
_entity_poly.pdbx_seq_one_letter_code
_entity_poly.pdbx_strand_id
1 'polypeptide(L)'
;MKITVLSGYGLNCEKETAFAFMECSRKLGIGNIEVKIVHINDIIDNLGELKLSNILAIPGVFYGDDTVAGNAFALRINNLLDEFQEFLSQDKLIIGICNGCGY
;
A
#
# COMPACT_ATOMS: atom_id res chain seq x y z
N MET A 1 9.53 -7.64 10.17
CA MET A 1 9.31 -6.62 9.13
C MET A 1 7.84 -6.63 8.78
N LYS A 2 7.18 -5.48 8.88
CA LYS A 2 5.75 -5.32 8.57
C LYS A 2 5.59 -4.71 7.18
N ILE A 3 4.72 -5.31 6.38
CA ILE A 3 4.40 -4.89 5.02
C ILE A 3 2.92 -4.54 5.00
N THR A 4 2.61 -3.29 4.69
CA THR A 4 1.25 -2.83 4.49
C THR A 4 0.95 -2.85 3.01
N VAL A 5 -0.06 -3.60 2.59
CA VAL A 5 -0.61 -3.52 1.25
C VAL A 5 -1.86 -2.65 1.31
N LEU A 6 -1.84 -1.52 0.61
CA LEU A 6 -2.99 -0.63 0.57
C LEU A 6 -4.14 -1.28 -0.20
N SER A 7 -5.33 -1.18 0.37
CA SER A 7 -6.59 -1.35 -0.34
C SER A 7 -7.36 -0.04 -0.33
N GLY A 8 -8.35 0.08 -1.19
CA GLY A 8 -9.02 1.35 -1.38
C GLY A 8 -9.85 1.39 -2.64
N TYR A 9 -10.43 2.56 -2.89
CA TYR A 9 -11.21 2.85 -4.08
C TYR A 9 -10.40 2.56 -5.35
N GLY A 10 -10.97 1.75 -6.25
CA GLY A 10 -10.36 1.38 -7.53
C GLY A 10 -9.26 0.32 -7.46
N LEU A 11 -8.59 0.14 -6.31
CA LEU A 11 -7.59 -0.91 -6.09
C LEU A 11 -8.25 -2.30 -6.12
N ASN A 12 -7.61 -3.27 -6.78
CA ASN A 12 -8.19 -4.61 -6.92
C ASN A 12 -7.18 -5.77 -6.89
N CYS A 13 -5.91 -5.50 -6.63
CA CYS A 13 -4.84 -6.51 -6.59
C CYS A 13 -4.17 -6.62 -5.22
N GLU A 14 -4.83 -6.16 -4.14
CA GLU A 14 -4.28 -6.17 -2.80
C GLU A 14 -4.03 -7.59 -2.25
N LYS A 15 -4.89 -8.56 -2.60
CA LYS A 15 -4.76 -9.95 -2.15
C LYS A 15 -3.61 -10.66 -2.85
N GLU A 16 -3.48 -10.47 -4.15
CA GLU A 16 -2.42 -11.00 -5.00
C GLU A 16 -1.07 -10.40 -4.60
N THR A 17 -1.04 -9.09 -4.33
CA THR A 17 0.16 -8.40 -3.86
C THR A 17 0.58 -8.92 -2.48
N ALA A 18 -0.37 -9.07 -1.55
CA ALA A 18 -0.08 -9.63 -0.23
C ALA A 18 0.43 -11.08 -0.31
N PHE A 19 -0.21 -11.90 -1.15
CA PHE A 19 0.21 -13.27 -1.42
C PHE A 19 1.63 -13.33 -1.99
N ALA A 20 1.97 -12.44 -2.94
CA ALA A 20 3.30 -12.38 -3.53
C ALA A 20 4.38 -12.10 -2.47
N PHE A 21 4.14 -11.14 -1.55
CA PHE A 21 5.06 -10.89 -0.43
C PHE A 21 5.24 -12.11 0.47
N MET A 22 4.16 -12.79 0.82
CA MET A 22 4.22 -14.01 1.63
C MET A 22 5.01 -15.12 0.94
N GLU A 23 4.75 -15.38 -0.34
CA GLU A 23 5.44 -16.41 -1.12
C GLU A 23 6.92 -16.09 -1.35
N CYS A 24 7.26 -14.83 -1.64
CA CYS A 24 8.65 -14.38 -1.74
C CYS A 24 9.39 -14.58 -0.42
N SER A 25 8.78 -14.20 0.69
CA SER A 25 9.35 -14.36 2.03
C SER A 25 9.62 -15.83 2.35
N ARG A 26 8.67 -16.72 2.03
CA ARG A 26 8.82 -18.17 2.18
C ARG A 26 9.98 -18.73 1.33
N LYS A 27 10.06 -18.33 0.06
CA LYS A 27 11.10 -18.79 -0.87
C LYS A 27 12.50 -18.31 -0.49
N LEU A 28 12.60 -17.12 0.09
CA LEU A 28 13.86 -16.54 0.57
C LEU A 28 14.23 -16.98 1.99
N GLY A 29 13.38 -17.77 2.67
CA GLY A 29 13.63 -18.25 4.03
C GLY A 29 13.56 -17.15 5.10
N ILE A 30 12.80 -16.07 4.86
CA ILE A 30 12.69 -14.94 5.78
C ILE A 30 11.56 -15.21 6.79
N GLY A 31 11.92 -15.47 8.05
CA GLY A 31 11.00 -15.99 9.07
C GLY A 31 10.14 -14.98 9.86
N ASN A 32 10.27 -13.67 9.64
CA ASN A 32 9.64 -12.63 10.46
C ASN A 32 8.92 -11.55 9.63
N ILE A 33 8.08 -11.98 8.68
CA ILE A 33 7.31 -11.09 7.81
C ILE A 33 5.84 -11.11 8.22
N GLU A 34 5.30 -9.92 8.47
CA GLU A 34 3.87 -9.71 8.66
C GLU A 34 3.35 -8.90 7.48
N VAL A 35 2.40 -9.45 6.72
CA VAL A 35 1.75 -8.74 5.61
C VAL A 35 0.31 -8.45 6.00
N LYS A 36 -0.07 -7.18 5.97
CA LYS A 36 -1.43 -6.73 6.32
C LYS A 36 -2.00 -5.91 5.17
N ILE A 37 -3.21 -6.25 4.75
CA ILE A 37 -4.00 -5.42 3.84
C ILE A 37 -4.70 -4.37 4.70
N VAL A 38 -4.53 -3.09 4.37
CA VAL A 38 -5.11 -1.97 5.13
C VAL A 38 -5.80 -1.00 4.17
N HIS A 39 -7.03 -0.62 4.48
CA HIS A 39 -7.76 0.31 3.64
C HIS A 39 -7.20 1.73 3.82
N ILE A 40 -7.17 2.53 2.75
CA ILE A 40 -6.63 3.90 2.78
C ILE A 40 -7.28 4.79 3.85
N ASN A 41 -8.59 4.64 4.08
CA ASN A 41 -9.27 5.36 5.14
C ASN A 41 -8.79 4.94 6.55
N ASP A 42 -8.43 3.67 6.77
CA ASP A 42 -7.92 3.21 8.06
C ASP A 42 -6.55 3.83 8.36
N ILE A 43 -5.74 4.08 7.32
CA ILE A 43 -4.49 4.84 7.45
C ILE A 43 -4.77 6.30 7.80
N ILE A 44 -5.72 6.93 7.12
CA ILE A 44 -6.11 8.33 7.40
C ILE A 44 -6.62 8.47 8.85
N ASP A 45 -7.46 7.54 9.30
CA ASP A 45 -8.04 7.58 10.64
C ASP A 45 -7.01 7.23 11.72
N ASN A 46 -5.99 6.42 11.39
CA ASN A 46 -4.92 6.04 12.30
C ASN A 46 -3.57 5.89 11.59
N LEU A 47 -2.84 7.01 11.52
CA LEU A 47 -1.48 7.08 10.99
C LEU A 47 -0.49 6.14 11.71
N GLY A 48 -0.81 5.64 12.90
CA GLY A 48 -0.02 4.63 13.60
C GLY A 48 0.19 3.35 12.78
N GLU A 49 -0.79 2.94 11.97
CA GLU A 49 -0.65 1.77 11.09
C GLU A 49 0.42 1.99 10.01
N LEU A 50 0.51 3.20 9.45
CA LEU A 50 1.56 3.59 8.50
C LEU A 50 2.93 3.63 9.19
N LYS A 51 3.01 4.24 10.38
CA LYS A 51 4.27 4.37 11.13
C LYS A 51 4.89 3.03 11.54
N LEU A 52 4.06 2.03 11.84
CA LEU A 52 4.50 0.66 12.16
C LEU A 52 4.97 -0.13 10.94
N SER A 53 4.65 0.32 9.73
CA SER A 53 5.03 -0.39 8.50
C SER A 53 6.49 -0.11 8.12
N ASN A 54 7.16 -1.12 7.54
CA ASN A 54 8.48 -0.99 6.93
C ASN A 54 8.38 -0.88 5.41
N ILE A 55 7.36 -1.48 4.82
CA ILE A 55 7.09 -1.46 3.38
C ILE A 55 5.61 -1.12 3.18
N LEU A 56 5.34 -0.07 2.40
CA LEU A 56 4.01 0.25 1.91
C LEU A 56 3.91 -0.15 0.44
N ALA A 57 2.98 -1.03 0.10
CA ALA A 57 2.71 -1.43 -1.27
C ALA A 57 1.38 -0.86 -1.75
N ILE A 58 1.40 -0.16 -2.88
CA ILE A 58 0.22 0.39 -3.56
C ILE A 58 -0.05 -0.49 -4.77
N PRO A 59 -1.02 -1.43 -4.70
CA PRO A 59 -1.33 -2.33 -5.81
C PRO A 59 -1.94 -1.57 -6.98
N GLY A 60 -2.04 -2.26 -8.13
CA GLY A 60 -2.67 -1.69 -9.32
C GLY A 60 -4.20 -1.63 -9.25
N VAL A 61 -4.78 -0.93 -10.23
CA VAL A 61 -6.21 -0.93 -10.58
C VAL A 61 -6.40 -1.58 -11.95
N PHE A 62 -7.49 -2.33 -12.17
CA PHE A 62 -7.84 -2.84 -13.51
C PHE A 62 -8.79 -1.89 -14.23
N TYR A 63 -8.58 -1.73 -15.54
CA TYR A 63 -9.31 -0.80 -16.41
C TYR A 63 -10.77 -1.26 -16.63
N GLY A 64 -11.69 -0.71 -15.86
CA GLY A 64 -13.14 -0.87 -16.01
C GLY A 64 -13.90 0.33 -15.44
N ASP A 65 -13.75 1.49 -16.08
CA ASP A 65 -14.58 2.71 -15.91
C ASP A 65 -14.51 3.48 -14.57
N ASP A 66 -13.41 3.40 -13.84
CA ASP A 66 -13.28 3.93 -12.47
C ASP A 66 -12.51 5.26 -12.34
N THR A 67 -12.69 6.22 -13.27
CA THR A 67 -12.12 7.57 -13.08
C THR A 67 -12.53 8.19 -11.75
N VAL A 68 -13.76 7.94 -11.30
CA VAL A 68 -14.26 8.43 -10.00
C VAL A 68 -13.54 7.76 -8.83
N ALA A 69 -13.38 6.43 -8.85
CA ALA A 69 -12.72 5.70 -7.77
C ALA A 69 -11.22 5.99 -7.72
N GLY A 70 -10.56 6.10 -8.87
CA GLY A 70 -9.16 6.52 -8.99
C GLY A 70 -8.94 7.96 -8.50
N ASN A 71 -9.79 8.91 -8.88
CA ASN A 71 -9.74 10.29 -8.36
C ASN A 71 -9.97 10.34 -6.85
N ALA A 72 -10.91 9.54 -6.35
CA ALA A 72 -11.22 9.44 -4.94
C ALA A 72 -10.05 8.83 -4.14
N PHE A 73 -9.31 7.90 -4.72
CA PHE A 73 -8.08 7.35 -4.15
C PHE A 73 -6.94 8.39 -4.18
N ALA A 74 -6.70 9.02 -5.33
CA ALA A 74 -5.70 10.07 -5.51
C ALA A 74 -5.87 11.21 -4.49
N LEU A 75 -7.11 11.67 -4.27
CA LEU A 75 -7.40 12.71 -3.29
C LEU A 75 -7.02 12.30 -1.86
N ARG A 76 -7.22 11.04 -1.51
CA ARG A 76 -6.86 10.49 -0.19
C ARG A 76 -5.35 10.32 -0.03
N ILE A 77 -4.66 9.92 -1.10
CA ILE A 77 -3.20 9.88 -1.14
C ILE A 77 -2.61 11.30 -1.00
N ASN A 78 -3.21 12.29 -1.66
CA ASN A 78 -2.81 13.70 -1.51
C ASN A 78 -2.90 14.20 -0.06
N ASN A 79 -3.88 13.73 0.70
CA ASN A 79 -4.01 14.06 2.13
C ASN A 79 -2.95 13.39 3.01
N LEU A 80 -2.18 12.42 2.49
CA LEU A 80 -1.16 11.66 3.21
C LEU A 80 0.26 11.96 2.69
N LEU A 81 0.43 12.99 1.83
CA LEU A 81 1.71 13.26 1.19
C LEU A 81 2.81 13.56 2.22
N ASP A 82 2.52 14.37 3.23
CA ASP A 82 3.49 14.73 4.26
C ASP A 82 3.90 13.50 5.06
N GLU A 83 2.95 12.62 5.39
CA GLU A 83 3.20 11.36 6.09
C GLU A 83 3.98 10.35 5.23
N PHE A 84 3.75 10.33 3.91
CA PHE A 84 4.53 9.51 2.98
C PHE A 84 5.97 10.03 2.84
N GLN A 85 6.16 11.35 2.82
CA GLN A 85 7.49 11.95 2.86
C GLN A 85 8.21 11.63 4.18
N GLU A 86 7.51 11.74 5.32
CA GLU A 86 8.05 11.34 6.62
C GLU A 86 8.40 9.84 6.61
N PHE A 87 7.53 8.99 6.08
CA PHE A 87 7.76 7.55 5.97
C PHE A 87 9.03 7.23 5.16
N LEU A 88 9.20 7.84 3.97
CA LEU A 88 10.37 7.66 3.12
C LEU A 88 11.66 8.19 3.77
N SER A 89 11.56 9.21 4.63
CA SER A 89 12.72 9.73 5.37
C SER A 89 13.29 8.75 6.41
N GLN A 90 12.54 7.70 6.77
CA GLN A 90 12.88 6.73 7.83
C GLN A 90 13.52 5.44 7.31
N ASP A 91 14.17 5.45 6.13
CA ASP A 91 14.75 4.27 5.47
C ASP A 91 13.71 3.14 5.23
N LYS A 92 12.51 3.55 4.86
CA LYS A 92 11.38 2.66 4.55
C LYS A 92 11.05 2.69 3.07
N LEU A 93 10.37 1.64 2.59
CA LEU A 93 10.09 1.47 1.17
C LEU A 93 8.62 1.71 0.85
N ILE A 94 8.36 2.51 -0.20
CA ILE A 94 7.07 2.53 -0.88
C ILE A 94 7.24 1.90 -2.26
N ILE A 95 6.35 0.98 -2.64
CA ILE A 95 6.31 0.36 -3.97
C ILE A 95 4.93 0.54 -4.61
N GLY A 96 4.88 1.27 -5.72
CA GLY A 96 3.69 1.38 -6.57
C GLY A 96 3.73 0.36 -7.71
N ILE A 97 2.64 -0.37 -7.93
CA ILE A 97 2.55 -1.42 -8.96
C ILE A 97 1.56 -1.01 -10.05
N CYS A 98 2.01 -1.01 -11.30
CA CYS A 98 1.20 -0.58 -12.46
C CYS A 98 0.61 0.82 -12.21
N ASN A 99 -0.70 0.98 -12.30
CA ASN A 99 -1.39 2.24 -12.05
C ASN A 99 -1.30 2.72 -10.60
N GLY A 100 -0.96 1.85 -9.63
CA GLY A 100 -0.65 2.25 -8.26
C GLY A 100 0.57 3.18 -8.15
N CYS A 101 1.42 3.25 -9.19
CA CYS A 101 2.51 4.22 -9.30
C CYS A 101 2.03 5.63 -9.72
N GLY A 102 0.83 5.74 -10.28
CA GLY A 102 0.32 7.00 -10.82
C GLY A 102 -0.37 7.91 -9.80
N TYR A 103 -0.50 7.44 -8.56
CA TYR A 103 -1.16 8.15 -7.46
C TYR A 103 -0.16 8.72 -6.47
#